data_AF-A0A8A4ZGR2-F1
#
_entry.id   AF-A0A8A4ZGR2-F1
#
_cell.length_a   1.000
_cell.length_b   1.000
_cell.length_c   1.000
_cell.angle_alpha   90.00
_cell.angle_beta   90.00
_cell.angle_gamma   90.00
#
_symmetry.space_group_name_H-M   'P 1'
#
loop_
_entity.id
_entity.type
_entity.pdbx_description
1 polymer ?
#
loop_
_entity_poly.entity_id
_entity_poly.type
_entity_poly.pdbx_seq_one_letter_code
_entity_poly.pdbx_strand_id
1 'polypeptide(L)'
;MADAQWTTPGSGERPSIGELFSRLSEQSSQLVRAEIELAKAELAQKAKASAIGIGLFVAAGLLAFFAFAVLIATAILGLAEAVPAWLAALIIGVALLVVTAILALVGKKSLDRGLPPTPERTTENVKQDVTAIKEGLRS
;
A
#
# COMPACT_ATOMS: atom_id res chain seq x y z
N MET A 1 -53.49 -55.79 33.06
CA MET A 1 -53.39 -54.43 32.48
C MET A 1 -51.99 -53.90 32.80
N ALA A 2 -51.18 -53.73 31.75
CA ALA A 2 -49.97 -52.93 31.61
C ALA A 2 -48.84 -53.05 32.66
N ASP A 3 -47.91 -53.94 32.38
CA ASP A 3 -46.51 -53.94 32.75
C ASP A 3 -45.78 -52.76 32.06
N ALA A 4 -45.47 -51.72 32.84
CA ALA A 4 -44.71 -50.56 32.39
C ALA A 4 -43.23 -50.93 32.21
N GLN A 5 -42.83 -51.15 30.96
CA GLN A 5 -41.43 -51.27 30.55
C GLN A 5 -40.75 -49.90 30.67
N TRP A 6 -40.00 -49.69 31.74
CA TRP A 6 -39.06 -48.58 31.86
C TRP A 6 -37.82 -48.92 31.03
N THR A 7 -37.71 -48.35 29.83
CA THR A 7 -36.44 -48.31 29.11
C THR A 7 -35.59 -47.24 29.78
N THR A 8 -34.65 -47.67 30.62
CA THR A 8 -33.62 -46.79 31.19
C THR A 8 -32.86 -46.15 30.01
N PRO A 9 -32.88 -44.81 29.85
CA PRO A 9 -32.02 -44.16 28.87
C PRO A 9 -30.59 -44.57 29.19
N GLY A 10 -29.86 -45.08 28.19
CA GLY A 10 -28.48 -45.50 28.34
C GLY A 10 -27.70 -44.47 29.14
N SER A 11 -26.96 -44.94 30.14
CA SER A 11 -26.04 -44.16 30.95
C SER A 11 -25.25 -43.21 30.04
N GLY A 12 -25.61 -41.93 30.08
CA GLY A 12 -24.83 -40.88 29.45
C GLY A 12 -23.45 -40.86 30.09
N GLU A 13 -22.48 -41.45 29.40
CA GLU A 13 -21.08 -41.36 29.75
C GLU A 13 -20.73 -39.88 29.87
N ARG A 14 -20.34 -39.45 31.07
CA ARG A 14 -19.79 -38.12 31.25
C ARG A 14 -18.55 -38.03 30.37
N PRO A 15 -18.40 -36.99 29.53
CA PRO A 15 -17.25 -36.85 28.66
C PRO A 15 -15.96 -37.04 29.45
N SER A 16 -15.06 -37.88 28.96
CA SER A 16 -13.78 -38.11 29.62
C SER A 16 -12.94 -36.82 29.60
N ILE A 17 -12.04 -36.63 30.56
CA ILE A 17 -11.13 -35.45 30.58
C ILE A 17 -10.30 -35.37 29.28
N GLY A 18 -9.99 -36.52 28.66
CA GLY A 18 -9.35 -36.59 27.35
C GLY A 18 -10.22 -36.05 26.21
N GLU A 19 -11.53 -36.32 26.21
CA GLU A 19 -12.46 -35.76 25.22
C GLU A 19 -12.65 -34.25 25.38
N LEU A 20 -12.69 -33.73 26.62
CA LEU A 20 -12.79 -32.30 26.86
C LEU A 20 -11.55 -31.55 26.37
N PHE A 21 -10.36 -32.11 26.60
CA PHE A 21 -9.10 -31.54 26.11
C PHE A 21 -9.02 -31.59 24.58
N SER A 22 -9.45 -32.70 23.97
CA SER A 22 -9.53 -32.84 22.51
C SER A 22 -10.45 -31.78 21.90
N ARG A 23 -11.65 -31.59 22.47
CA ARG A 23 -12.61 -30.56 22.01
C ARG A 23 -12.09 -29.14 22.19
N LEU A 24 -11.41 -28.83 23.30
CA LEU A 24 -10.83 -27.51 23.53
C LEU A 24 -9.69 -27.21 22.54
N SER A 25 -8.83 -28.21 22.25
CA SER A 25 -7.78 -28.09 21.25
C SER A 25 -8.36 -27.88 19.85
N GLU A 26 -9.43 -28.60 19.52
CA GLU A 26 -10.13 -28.48 18.25
C GLU A 26 -10.82 -27.10 18.10
N GLN A 27 -11.49 -26.62 19.14
CA GLN A 27 -12.08 -25.27 19.17
C GLN A 27 -11.03 -24.17 19.05
N SER A 28 -9.89 -24.32 19.73
CA SER A 28 -8.78 -23.36 19.65
C SER A 28 -8.21 -23.31 18.23
N SER A 29 -8.05 -24.45 17.57
CA SER A 29 -7.62 -24.55 16.18
C SER A 29 -8.63 -23.92 15.22
N GLN A 30 -9.93 -24.11 15.46
CA GLN A 30 -10.99 -23.47 14.67
C GLN A 30 -10.99 -21.94 14.83
N LEU A 31 -10.80 -21.43 16.05
CA LEU A 31 -10.75 -20.00 16.30
C LEU A 31 -9.58 -19.33 15.58
N VAL A 32 -8.38 -19.93 15.64
CA VAL A 32 -7.20 -19.43 14.92
C VAL A 32 -7.45 -19.38 13.42
N ARG A 33 -8.07 -20.41 12.86
CA ARG A 33 -8.45 -20.42 11.44
C ARG A 33 -9.46 -19.31 11.11
N ALA A 34 -10.46 -19.10 11.97
CA ALA A 34 -11.45 -18.05 11.79
C ALA A 34 -10.82 -16.65 11.83
N GLU A 35 -9.89 -16.39 12.74
CA GLU A 35 -9.17 -15.12 12.84
C GLU A 35 -8.33 -14.85 11.59
N ILE A 36 -7.68 -15.90 11.05
CA ILE A 36 -6.93 -15.81 9.79
C ILE A 36 -7.87 -15.48 8.63
N GLU A 37 -9.03 -16.14 8.53
CA GLU A 37 -10.01 -15.87 7.48
C GLU A 37 -10.60 -14.46 7.60
N LEU A 38 -10.85 -13.99 8.82
CA LEU A 38 -11.30 -12.63 9.09
C LEU A 38 -10.24 -11.61 8.68
N ALA A 39 -8.98 -11.82 9.10
CA ALA A 39 -7.86 -10.95 8.76
C ALA A 39 -7.65 -10.90 7.23
N LYS A 40 -7.76 -12.04 6.54
CA LYS A 40 -7.74 -12.09 5.06
C LYS A 40 -8.88 -11.27 4.46
N ALA A 41 -10.10 -11.40 4.97
CA ALA A 41 -11.25 -10.64 4.48
C ALA A 41 -11.07 -9.13 4.68
N GLU A 42 -10.59 -8.70 5.85
CA GLU A 42 -10.32 -7.29 6.14
C GLU A 42 -9.19 -6.74 5.26
N LEU A 43 -8.10 -7.50 5.08
CA LEU A 43 -7.02 -7.14 4.18
C LEU A 43 -7.50 -7.04 2.73
N ALA A 44 -8.34 -7.96 2.26
CA ALA A 44 -8.92 -7.91 0.92
C ALA A 44 -9.81 -6.68 0.73
N GLN A 45 -10.62 -6.34 1.74
CA GLN A 45 -11.47 -5.15 1.70
C GLN A 45 -10.64 -3.86 1.69
N LYS A 46 -9.61 -3.76 2.55
CA LYS A 46 -8.65 -2.65 2.57
C LYS A 46 -7.90 -2.54 1.24
N ALA A 47 -7.40 -3.66 0.71
CA ALA A 47 -6.69 -3.69 -0.58
C ALA A 47 -7.60 -3.23 -1.73
N LYS A 48 -8.87 -3.66 -1.75
CA LYS A 48 -9.84 -3.21 -2.76
C LYS A 48 -10.09 -1.71 -2.67
N ALA A 49 -10.31 -1.17 -1.48
CA ALA A 49 -10.52 0.27 -1.29
C ALA A 49 -9.28 1.07 -1.71
N SER A 50 -8.09 0.64 -1.31
CA SER A 50 -6.82 1.25 -1.73
C SER A 50 -6.62 1.17 -3.24
N ALA A 51 -6.93 0.03 -3.88
CA ALA A 51 -6.81 -0.14 -5.32
C ALA A 51 -7.75 0.79 -6.10
N ILE A 52 -8.99 0.95 -5.64
CA ILE A 52 -9.93 1.91 -6.22
C ILE A 52 -9.40 3.34 -6.05
N GLY A 53 -8.92 3.68 -4.85
CA GLY A 53 -8.34 5.00 -4.58
C GLY A 53 -7.15 5.32 -5.49
N ILE A 54 -6.19 4.40 -5.61
CA ILE A 54 -5.04 4.54 -6.51
C ILE A 54 -5.50 4.65 -7.96
N GLY A 55 -6.45 3.82 -8.38
CA GLY A 55 -7.01 3.87 -9.73
C GLY A 55 -7.67 5.22 -10.06
N LEU A 56 -8.45 5.76 -9.12
CA LEU A 56 -9.05 7.10 -9.25
C LEU A 56 -7.99 8.20 -9.31
N PHE A 57 -6.95 8.13 -8.50
CA PHE A 57 -5.85 9.11 -8.53
C PHE A 57 -5.07 9.08 -9.86
N VAL A 58 -4.80 7.88 -10.39
CA VAL A 58 -4.16 7.74 -11.71
C VAL A 58 -5.05 8.32 -12.80
N ALA A 59 -6.36 8.00 -12.78
CA ALA A 59 -7.31 8.54 -13.75
C ALA A 59 -7.41 10.07 -13.66
N ALA A 60 -7.51 10.62 -12.44
CA ALA A 60 -7.53 12.06 -12.20
C ALA A 60 -6.24 12.74 -12.68
N GLY A 61 -5.07 12.14 -12.41
CA GLY A 61 -3.79 12.64 -12.89
C GLY A 61 -3.70 12.68 -14.41
N LEU A 62 -4.19 11.64 -15.10
CA LEU A 62 -4.23 11.58 -16.56
C LEU A 62 -5.18 12.64 -17.14
N LEU A 63 -6.38 12.79 -16.58
CA LEU A 63 -7.33 13.82 -16.99
C LEU A 63 -6.78 15.22 -16.74
N ALA A 64 -6.14 15.45 -15.59
CA ALA A 64 -5.49 16.73 -15.28
C ALA A 64 -4.35 17.03 -16.26
N PHE A 65 -3.58 16.04 -16.67
CA PHE A 65 -2.55 16.18 -17.70
C PHE A 65 -3.14 16.63 -19.04
N PHE A 66 -4.22 15.99 -19.51
CA PHE A 66 -4.89 16.40 -20.74
C PHE A 66 -5.53 17.79 -20.61
N ALA A 67 -6.19 18.09 -19.49
CA ALA A 67 -6.76 19.40 -19.23
C ALA A 67 -5.68 20.50 -19.26
N PHE A 68 -4.51 20.24 -18.66
CA PHE A 68 -3.38 21.16 -18.71
C PHE A 68 -2.85 21.35 -20.13
N ALA A 69 -2.75 20.29 -20.93
CA ALA A 69 -2.37 20.39 -22.34
C ALA A 69 -3.37 21.24 -23.15
N VAL A 70 -4.68 21.09 -22.89
CA VAL A 70 -5.71 21.94 -23.50
C VAL A 70 -5.52 23.40 -23.10
N LEU A 71 -5.26 23.70 -21.82
CA LEU A 71 -5.00 25.08 -21.36
C LEU A 71 -3.76 25.69 -22.03
N ILE A 72 -2.69 24.92 -22.23
CA ILE A 72 -1.51 25.37 -22.99
C ILE A 72 -1.92 25.70 -24.42
N ALA A 73 -2.67 24.82 -25.09
CA ALA A 73 -3.15 25.07 -26.45
C ALA A 73 -4.04 26.32 -26.51
N THR A 74 -4.95 26.51 -25.55
CA THR A 74 -5.77 27.72 -25.42
C THR A 74 -4.92 28.97 -25.27
N ALA A 75 -3.87 28.95 -24.44
CA ALA A 75 -2.97 30.08 -24.27
C ALA A 75 -2.20 30.41 -25.56
N ILE A 76 -1.73 29.38 -26.29
CA ILE A 76 -1.06 29.55 -27.58
C ILE A 76 -2.01 30.15 -28.60
N LEU A 77 -3.21 29.58 -28.75
CA LEU A 77 -4.20 30.07 -29.72
C LEU A 77 -4.68 31.49 -29.38
N GLY A 78 -4.93 31.79 -28.11
CA GLY A 78 -5.32 33.13 -27.68
C GLY A 78 -4.22 34.17 -27.93
N LEU A 79 -2.95 33.81 -27.71
CA LEU A 79 -1.83 34.70 -28.02
C LEU A 79 -1.59 34.81 -29.55
N ALA A 80 -1.93 33.77 -30.31
CA ALA A 80 -1.81 33.75 -31.77
C ALA A 80 -2.76 34.75 -32.48
N GLU A 81 -3.79 35.26 -31.79
CA GLU A 81 -4.61 36.37 -32.30
C GLU A 81 -3.83 37.71 -32.35
N ALA A 82 -2.76 37.84 -31.54
CA ALA A 82 -1.93 39.05 -31.47
C ALA A 82 -0.58 38.91 -32.20
N VAL A 83 -0.06 37.70 -32.35
CA VAL A 83 1.25 37.42 -32.98
C VAL A 83 1.19 36.16 -33.85
N PRO A 84 2.13 35.92 -34.79
CA PRO A 84 2.13 34.69 -35.57
C PRO A 84 2.13 33.42 -34.68
N ALA A 85 1.36 32.40 -35.08
CA ALA A 85 1.15 31.20 -34.27
C ALA A 85 2.44 30.50 -33.82
N TRP A 86 3.47 30.47 -34.67
CA TRP A 86 4.77 29.89 -34.32
C TRP A 86 5.47 30.67 -33.19
N LEU A 87 5.31 32.00 -33.16
CA LEU A 87 5.90 32.86 -32.13
C LEU A 87 5.12 32.77 -30.83
N ALA A 88 3.78 32.69 -30.90
CA ALA A 88 2.95 32.42 -29.72
C ALA A 88 3.34 31.09 -29.05
N ALA A 89 3.50 30.02 -29.83
CA ALA A 89 3.95 28.72 -29.35
C ALA A 89 5.35 28.81 -28.70
N LEU A 90 6.28 29.57 -29.30
CA LEU A 90 7.62 29.77 -28.75
C LEU A 90 7.57 30.52 -27.40
N ILE A 91 6.79 31.60 -27.30
CA ILE A 91 6.66 32.40 -26.08
C ILE A 91 6.11 31.55 -24.93
N ILE A 92 5.00 30.85 -25.17
CA ILE A 92 4.39 29.97 -24.16
C ILE A 92 5.35 28.81 -23.80
N GLY A 93 6.03 28.24 -24.79
CA GLY A 93 7.03 27.19 -24.57
C GLY A 93 8.18 27.64 -23.66
N VAL A 94 8.76 28.82 -23.91
CA VAL A 94 9.81 29.39 -23.07
C VAL A 94 9.30 29.69 -21.66
N ALA A 95 8.09 30.25 -21.52
CA ALA A 95 7.49 30.49 -20.22
C ALA A 95 7.33 29.19 -19.41
N LEU A 96 6.86 28.11 -20.04
CA LEU A 96 6.74 26.80 -19.41
C LEU A 96 8.10 26.21 -19.03
N LEU A 97 9.13 26.38 -19.85
CA LEU A 97 10.50 25.94 -19.51
C LEU A 97 11.03 26.66 -18.28
N VAL A 98 10.79 27.97 -18.15
CA VAL A 98 11.17 28.74 -16.97
C VAL A 98 10.47 28.22 -15.72
N VAL A 99 9.15 28.03 -15.77
CA VAL A 99 8.38 27.46 -14.65
C VAL A 99 8.89 26.06 -14.29
N THR A 100 9.13 25.21 -15.29
CA THR A 100 9.66 23.85 -15.10
C THR A 100 11.02 23.87 -14.43
N ALA A 101 11.93 24.75 -14.86
CA ALA A 101 13.24 24.90 -14.24
C ALA A 101 13.14 25.33 -12.77
N ILE A 102 12.26 26.29 -12.46
CA ILE A 102 12.01 26.72 -11.07
C ILE A 102 11.48 25.55 -10.23
N LEU A 103 10.46 24.84 -10.71
CA LEU A 103 9.88 23.70 -10.00
C LEU A 103 10.90 22.58 -9.79
N ALA A 104 11.74 22.28 -10.80
CA ALA A 104 12.81 21.29 -10.68
C ALA A 104 13.85 21.69 -9.62
N LEU A 105 14.26 22.96 -9.59
CA LEU A 105 15.20 23.47 -8.59
C LEU A 105 14.61 23.45 -7.18
N VAL A 106 13.36 23.85 -7.01
CA VAL A 106 12.65 23.80 -5.72
C VAL A 106 12.46 22.36 -5.27
N GLY A 107 12.05 21.46 -6.17
CA GLY A 107 11.90 20.04 -5.90
C GLY A 107 13.21 19.39 -5.46
N LYS A 108 14.30 19.65 -6.17
CA LYS A 108 15.65 19.21 -5.78
C LYS A 108 16.02 19.69 -4.38
N LYS A 109 15.84 20.99 -4.10
CA LYS A 109 16.15 21.58 -2.79
C LYS A 109 15.30 21.00 -1.66
N SER A 110 14.05 20.66 -1.92
CA SER A 110 13.17 20.00 -0.95
C SER A 110 13.60 18.56 -0.67
N LEU A 111 14.04 17.83 -1.71
CA LEU A 111 14.59 16.48 -1.55
C LEU A 111 15.91 16.52 -0.76
N ASP A 112 16.81 17.45 -1.09
CA ASP A 112 18.09 17.64 -0.40
C ASP A 112 17.93 18.01 1.09
N ARG A 113 16.78 18.59 1.47
CA ARG A 113 16.46 18.96 2.87
C ARG A 113 15.65 17.89 3.62
N GLY A 114 14.81 17.15 2.91
CA GLY A 114 13.86 16.19 3.48
C GLY A 114 14.41 14.77 3.59
N LEU A 115 15.47 14.45 2.84
CA LEU A 115 16.24 13.23 3.09
C LEU A 115 17.08 13.46 4.34
N PRO A 116 16.96 12.63 5.41
CA PRO A 116 17.98 12.63 6.45
C PRO A 116 19.35 12.44 5.75
N PRO A 117 20.42 13.14 6.18
CA PRO A 117 21.75 12.88 5.64
C PRO A 117 21.90 11.37 5.63
N THR A 118 22.18 10.77 4.46
CA THR A 118 22.39 9.32 4.32
C THR A 118 23.10 8.87 5.58
N PRO A 119 22.51 8.02 6.43
CA PRO A 119 23.09 7.78 7.74
C PRO A 119 24.41 7.06 7.50
N GLU A 120 25.49 7.84 7.42
CA GLU A 120 26.86 7.38 7.21
C GLU A 120 27.15 6.30 8.26
N ARG A 121 26.65 6.54 9.49
CA ARG A 121 26.61 5.63 10.64
C ARG A 121 25.88 4.31 10.37
N THR A 122 24.73 4.29 9.69
CA THR A 122 24.01 3.04 9.38
C THR A 122 24.72 2.24 8.31
N THR A 123 25.32 2.90 7.31
CA THR A 123 26.11 2.20 6.30
C THR A 123 27.43 1.66 6.84
N GLU A 124 28.05 2.34 7.81
CA GLU A 124 29.22 1.85 8.54
C GLU A 124 28.88 0.64 9.42
N ASN A 125 27.77 0.69 10.17
CA ASN A 125 27.34 -0.43 11.01
C ASN A 125 26.98 -1.67 10.18
N VAL A 126 26.24 -1.51 9.07
CA VAL A 126 25.93 -2.63 8.15
C VAL A 126 27.19 -3.21 7.50
N LYS A 127 28.20 -2.37 7.20
CA LYS A 127 29.51 -2.86 6.70
C LYS A 127 30.28 -3.63 7.79
N GLN A 128 30.24 -3.16 9.03
CA GLN A 128 30.87 -3.83 10.17
C GLN A 128 30.18 -5.17 10.46
N ASP A 129 28.85 -5.22 10.46
CA ASP A 129 28.07 -6.45 10.67
C ASP A 129 28.34 -7.49 9.57
N VAL A 130 28.40 -7.06 8.31
CA VAL A 130 28.76 -7.95 7.19
C VAL A 130 30.21 -8.45 7.30
N THR A 131 31.12 -7.60 7.78
CA THR A 131 32.52 -7.99 8.00
C THR A 131 32.65 -9.00 9.13
N ALA A 132 31.97 -8.77 10.26
CA ALA A 132 31.96 -9.66 11.41
C ALA A 132 31.36 -11.03 11.09
N ILE A 133 30.27 -11.08 10.29
CA ILE A 133 29.69 -12.34 9.81
C ILE A 133 30.67 -13.07 8.88
N LYS A 134 31.37 -12.34 7.99
CA LYS A 134 32.32 -12.92 7.05
C LYS A 134 33.59 -13.45 7.74
N GLU A 135 34.04 -12.79 8.80
CA GLU A 135 35.16 -13.24 9.64
C GLU A 135 34.76 -14.46 10.48
N GLY A 136 33.58 -14.45 11.10
CA GLY A 136 33.06 -15.59 11.87
C GLY A 136 32.76 -16.84 11.06
N LEU A 137 32.56 -16.72 9.74
CA LEU A 137 32.43 -17.85 8.81
C LEU A 137 33.78 -18.40 8.32
N ARG A 138 34.88 -17.68 8.57
CA ARG A 138 36.23 -18.03 8.10
C ARG A 138 37.15 -18.52 9.22
N SER A 139 36.72 -18.38 10.49
CA SER A 139 37.30 -19.01 11.69
C SER A 139 36.67 -20.37 11.96
#